data_AF-A0A538D0V9-F1
#
_entry.id   AF-A0A538D0V9-F1
#
_cell.length_a   1.000
_cell.length_b   1.000
_cell.length_c   1.000
_cell.angle_alpha   90.00
_cell.angle_beta   90.00
_cell.angle_gamma   90.00
#
_symmetry.space_group_name_H-M   'P 1'
#
loop_
_entity.id
_entity.type
_entity.pdbx_description
1 polymer ?
#
loop_
_entity_poly.entity_id
_entity_poly.type
_entity_poly.pdbx_seq_one_letter_code
_entity_poly.pdbx_strand_id
1 'polypeptide(L)'
;MRRLVWITVLAIVLAAPAAGFALGGDNDGTFSVKAGVGKVYVNFNGSAVGRLQRGFIQVTDVIAGDGVGFEFSNCDVERDKSDTTTNRNDTIKICRGTNLRFRAIGGKYQILIRGSGIYLSAVGHGFAVLNGAGDDPSVDFDGTYSLNDLPYRSLPDFATTLTLAAPSVG
;
A
#
# COMPACT_ATOMS: atom_id res chain seq x y z
N MET A 1 -19.21 -20.96 -45.29
CA MET A 1 -18.42 -19.71 -45.21
C MET A 1 -19.05 -18.61 -44.34
N ARG A 2 -20.39 -18.47 -44.28
CA ARG A 2 -21.08 -17.48 -43.42
C ARG A 2 -20.75 -17.56 -41.91
N ARG A 3 -20.46 -18.75 -41.36
CA ARG A 3 -20.22 -18.95 -39.93
C ARG A 3 -18.82 -18.51 -39.45
N LEU A 4 -17.82 -18.46 -40.35
CA LEU A 4 -16.47 -17.99 -40.04
C LEU A 4 -16.37 -16.46 -39.94
N VAL A 5 -17.26 -15.75 -40.65
CA VAL A 5 -17.36 -14.28 -40.60
C VAL A 5 -17.87 -13.81 -39.23
N TRP A 6 -18.80 -14.54 -38.61
CA TRP A 6 -19.33 -14.17 -37.30
C TRP A 6 -18.31 -14.36 -36.16
N ILE A 7 -17.42 -15.37 -36.25
CA ILE A 7 -16.40 -15.64 -35.23
C ILE A 7 -15.27 -14.59 -35.28
N THR A 8 -14.92 -14.12 -36.48
CA THR A 8 -13.90 -13.06 -36.66
C THR A 8 -14.41 -11.69 -36.22
N VAL A 9 -15.70 -11.38 -36.44
CA VAL A 9 -16.31 -10.14 -35.94
C VAL A 9 -16.40 -10.13 -34.41
N LEU A 10 -16.68 -11.27 -33.77
CA LEU A 10 -16.75 -11.37 -32.30
C LEU A 10 -15.37 -11.22 -31.62
N ALA A 11 -14.31 -11.69 -32.28
CA ALA A 11 -12.93 -11.56 -31.77
C ALA A 11 -12.41 -10.11 -31.80
N ILE A 12 -12.91 -9.28 -32.72
CA ILE A 12 -12.51 -7.85 -32.82
C ILE A 12 -13.23 -7.01 -31.77
N VAL A 13 -14.45 -7.37 -31.35
CA VAL A 13 -15.18 -6.67 -30.28
C VAL A 13 -14.60 -6.95 -28.89
N LEU A 14 -13.94 -8.09 -28.68
CA LEU A 14 -13.26 -8.42 -27.42
C LEU A 14 -11.86 -7.81 -27.29
N ALA A 15 -11.32 -7.22 -28.35
CA ALA A 15 -10.06 -6.47 -28.34
C ALA A 15 -10.28 -4.99 -27.93
N ALA A 16 -11.29 -4.71 -27.10
CA ALA A 16 -11.35 -3.44 -26.40
C ALA A 16 -10.09 -3.33 -25.53
N PRO A 17 -9.32 -2.23 -25.61
CA PRO A 17 -8.25 -2.00 -24.67
C PRO A 17 -8.89 -1.97 -23.27
N ALA A 18 -8.47 -2.88 -22.38
CA ALA A 18 -8.64 -2.72 -20.94
C ALA A 18 -7.74 -1.58 -20.39
N ALA A 19 -7.44 -0.59 -21.22
CA ALA A 19 -6.68 0.62 -20.90
C ALA A 19 -7.69 1.77 -20.79
N GLY A 20 -8.61 1.67 -19.83
CA GLY A 20 -9.72 2.60 -19.69
C GLY A 20 -10.19 2.83 -18.27
N PHE A 21 -9.43 2.39 -17.27
CA PHE A 21 -9.67 2.71 -15.86
C PHE A 21 -8.51 3.54 -15.30
N ALA A 22 -8.09 4.57 -16.03
CA ALA A 22 -7.63 5.77 -15.35
C ALA A 22 -8.89 6.57 -15.05
N LEU A 23 -9.56 6.26 -13.93
CA LEU A 23 -10.46 7.24 -13.33
C LEU A 23 -9.56 8.40 -12.91
N GLY A 24 -9.39 9.34 -13.84
CA GLY A 24 -8.74 10.60 -13.61
C GLY A 24 -9.51 11.33 -12.53
N GLY A 25 -8.88 11.41 -11.37
CA GLY A 25 -9.28 12.21 -10.22
C GLY A 25 -8.04 12.38 -9.37
N ASP A 26 -7.53 13.62 -9.38
CA ASP A 26 -6.58 14.16 -8.42
C ASP A 26 -5.14 13.61 -8.46
N ASN A 27 -4.23 14.35 -7.82
CA ASN A 27 -2.77 14.19 -7.87
C ASN A 27 -2.26 12.89 -7.20
N ASP A 28 -3.00 11.79 -7.33
CA ASP A 28 -2.76 10.53 -6.66
C ASP A 28 -1.80 9.66 -7.46
N GLY A 29 -0.84 9.07 -6.74
CA GLY A 29 0.08 8.08 -7.25
C GLY A 29 -0.27 6.68 -6.75
N THR A 30 0.43 5.69 -7.28
CA THR A 30 0.38 4.31 -6.81
C THR A 30 1.69 3.93 -6.14
N PHE A 31 1.62 3.19 -5.04
CA PHE A 31 2.79 2.66 -4.34
C PHE A 31 2.54 1.21 -3.95
N SER A 32 3.49 0.34 -4.27
CA SER A 32 3.40 -1.08 -3.96
C SER A 32 4.70 -1.63 -3.39
N VAL A 33 4.59 -2.52 -2.41
CA VAL A 33 5.70 -3.32 -1.86
C VAL A 33 5.37 -4.80 -2.00
N LYS A 34 6.35 -5.61 -2.37
CA LYS A 34 6.26 -7.06 -2.49
C LYS A 34 7.38 -7.74 -1.70
N ALA A 35 6.98 -8.70 -0.87
CA ALA A 35 7.89 -9.52 -0.06
C ALA A 35 8.89 -8.70 0.79
N GLY A 36 8.47 -7.53 1.27
CA GLY A 36 9.35 -6.62 1.99
C GLY A 36 9.80 -7.16 3.34
N VAL A 37 11.05 -6.85 3.70
CA VAL A 37 11.65 -7.07 5.01
C VAL A 37 12.18 -5.73 5.50
N GLY A 38 11.89 -5.38 6.75
CA GLY A 38 12.31 -4.12 7.36
C GLY A 38 11.14 -3.25 7.81
N LYS A 39 11.17 -1.97 7.44
CA LYS A 39 10.22 -0.94 7.86
C LYS A 39 9.68 -0.18 6.65
N VAL A 40 8.35 -0.13 6.55
CA VAL A 40 7.62 0.68 5.57
C VAL A 40 6.72 1.63 6.34
N TYR A 41 6.91 2.93 6.13
CA TYR A 41 6.04 3.97 6.67
C TYR A 41 5.37 4.70 5.51
N VAL A 42 4.07 4.93 5.58
CA VAL A 42 3.32 5.70 4.58
C VAL A 42 2.48 6.73 5.29
N ASN A 43 2.59 7.99 4.87
CA ASN A 43 1.76 9.10 5.34
C ASN A 43 1.11 9.74 4.12
N PHE A 44 -0.20 9.54 3.98
CA PHE A 44 -0.90 9.85 2.74
C PHE A 44 -2.38 10.07 2.98
N ASN A 45 -3.02 10.75 2.04
CA ASN A 45 -4.46 10.76 1.88
C ASN A 45 -4.82 9.79 0.75
N GLY A 46 -5.68 8.81 1.03
CA GLY A 46 -6.11 7.83 0.05
C GLY A 46 -6.49 6.49 0.69
N SER A 47 -6.20 5.40 -0.02
CA SER A 47 -6.47 4.03 0.43
C SER A 47 -5.23 3.14 0.38
N ALA A 48 -5.09 2.26 1.37
CA ALA A 48 -4.07 1.22 1.40
C ALA A 48 -4.62 -0.12 1.88
N VAL A 49 -4.10 -1.18 1.29
CA VAL A 49 -4.34 -2.56 1.71
C VAL A 49 -3.01 -3.28 1.81
N GLY A 50 -2.93 -4.23 2.74
CA GLY A 50 -1.70 -5.02 2.84
C GLY A 50 -1.83 -6.25 3.70
N ARG A 51 -0.75 -7.02 3.66
CA ARG A 51 -0.54 -8.21 4.46
C ARG A 51 0.88 -8.24 5.00
N LEU A 52 1.06 -8.81 6.19
CA LEU A 52 2.35 -8.97 6.84
C LEU A 52 2.48 -10.41 7.34
N GLN A 53 3.53 -11.11 6.92
CA GLN A 53 3.75 -12.48 7.36
C GLN A 53 4.06 -12.55 8.85
N ARG A 54 4.93 -11.66 9.35
CA ARG A 54 5.29 -11.59 10.77
C ARG A 54 5.73 -10.18 11.14
N GLY A 55 5.22 -9.66 12.25
CA GLY A 55 5.67 -8.37 12.80
C GLY A 55 4.52 -7.59 13.42
N PHE A 56 4.47 -6.29 13.17
CA PHE A 56 3.35 -5.44 13.56
C PHE A 56 3.00 -4.39 12.50
N ILE A 57 1.75 -3.94 12.57
CA ILE A 57 1.18 -2.87 11.78
C ILE A 57 0.59 -1.86 12.76
N GLN A 58 0.98 -0.61 12.64
CA GLN A 58 0.36 0.51 13.32
C GLN A 58 -0.35 1.37 12.29
N VAL A 59 -1.63 1.66 12.53
CA VAL A 59 -2.41 2.60 11.73
C VAL A 59 -2.85 3.74 12.63
N THR A 60 -2.57 4.96 12.20
CA THR A 60 -3.07 6.19 12.77
C THR A 60 -4.02 6.82 11.74
N ASP A 61 -5.30 6.90 12.09
CA ASP A 61 -6.27 7.74 11.40
C ASP A 61 -6.19 9.15 12.01
N VAL A 62 -5.80 10.13 11.19
CA VAL A 62 -5.52 11.50 11.65
C VAL A 62 -6.80 12.34 11.73
N ILE A 63 -7.82 12.01 10.94
CA ILE A 63 -9.06 12.79 10.85
C ILE A 63 -10.23 11.82 10.87
N ALA A 64 -10.76 11.56 12.07
CA ALA A 64 -11.90 10.67 12.22
C ALA A 64 -13.07 11.06 11.31
N GLY A 65 -13.52 10.12 10.48
CA GLY A 65 -14.68 10.27 9.59
C GLY A 65 -14.37 10.90 8.22
N ASP A 66 -13.11 11.15 7.87
CA ASP A 66 -12.74 11.57 6.51
C ASP A 66 -12.74 10.42 5.48
N GLY A 67 -12.79 9.17 5.95
CA GLY A 67 -12.90 7.95 5.15
C GLY A 67 -13.81 6.88 5.74
N VAL A 68 -13.75 5.68 5.16
CA VAL A 68 -14.50 4.50 5.65
C VAL A 68 -13.90 3.94 6.94
N GLY A 69 -12.65 4.29 7.23
CA GLY A 69 -11.88 3.80 8.37
C GLY A 69 -10.93 2.69 7.98
N PHE A 70 -10.34 2.07 9.00
CA PHE A 70 -9.39 0.98 8.84
C PHE A 70 -9.76 -0.24 9.68
N GLU A 71 -9.29 -1.40 9.26
CA GLU A 71 -9.57 -2.68 9.91
C GLU A 71 -8.34 -3.59 9.82
N PHE A 72 -8.11 -4.37 10.88
CA PHE A 72 -7.15 -5.46 10.90
C PHE A 72 -7.85 -6.82 10.82
N SER A 73 -7.18 -7.81 10.24
CA SER A 73 -7.58 -9.21 10.34
C SER A 73 -6.40 -10.07 10.78
N ASN A 74 -6.69 -11.17 11.47
CA ASN A 74 -5.71 -12.10 12.06
C ASN A 74 -4.78 -11.43 13.08
N CYS A 75 -5.30 -10.51 13.88
CA CYS A 75 -4.50 -9.85 14.89
C CYS A 75 -4.33 -10.74 16.12
N ASP A 76 -3.11 -11.19 16.41
CA ASP A 76 -2.83 -11.94 17.64
C ASP A 76 -2.97 -11.03 18.87
N VAL A 77 -2.49 -9.79 18.75
CA VAL A 77 -2.56 -8.78 19.78
C VAL A 77 -2.91 -7.43 19.18
N GLU A 78 -4.11 -6.93 19.49
CA GLU A 78 -4.53 -5.56 19.19
C GLU A 78 -4.32 -4.65 20.42
N ARG A 79 -3.88 -3.42 20.18
CA ARG A 79 -3.73 -2.36 21.18
C ARG A 79 -4.28 -1.07 20.63
N ASP A 80 -5.22 -0.49 21.36
CA ASP A 80 -5.63 0.89 21.17
C ASP A 80 -4.63 1.83 21.88
N LYS A 81 -4.20 2.87 21.18
CA LYS A 81 -3.26 3.89 21.64
C LYS A 81 -3.79 5.30 21.40
N SER A 82 -5.09 5.44 21.10
CA SER A 82 -5.73 6.74 20.86
C SER A 82 -5.64 7.67 22.09
N ASP A 83 -5.58 7.11 23.31
CA ASP A 83 -5.40 7.90 24.54
C ASP A 83 -3.99 8.49 24.72
N THR A 84 -3.02 8.10 23.88
CA THR A 84 -1.61 8.51 24.03
C THR A 84 -1.22 9.72 23.17
N THR A 85 -2.13 10.19 22.29
CA THR A 85 -1.90 11.38 21.46
C THR A 85 -2.42 12.65 22.13
N THR A 86 -1.80 13.78 21.83
CA THR A 86 -2.29 15.11 22.22
C THR A 86 -3.55 15.48 21.44
N ASN A 87 -3.73 14.94 20.22
CA ASN A 87 -4.91 15.16 19.41
C ASN A 87 -5.95 14.06 19.66
N ARG A 88 -6.99 14.37 20.44
CA ARG A 88 -8.05 13.41 20.80
C ARG A 88 -8.88 12.89 19.62
N ASN A 89 -8.70 13.45 18.42
CA ASN A 89 -9.36 12.99 17.22
C ASN A 89 -8.56 11.91 16.47
N ASP A 90 -7.28 11.67 16.82
CA ASP A 90 -6.55 10.60 16.15
C ASP A 90 -7.00 9.24 16.70
N THR A 91 -7.27 8.29 15.80
CA THR A 91 -7.46 6.88 16.19
C THR A 91 -6.17 6.13 15.91
N ILE A 92 -5.51 5.61 16.95
CA ILE A 92 -4.24 4.89 16.81
C ILE A 92 -4.44 3.45 17.26
N LYS A 93 -4.25 2.50 16.34
CA LYS A 93 -4.28 1.08 16.68
C LYS A 93 -3.03 0.37 16.20
N ILE A 94 -2.55 -0.55 17.02
CA ILE A 94 -1.41 -1.41 16.73
C ILE A 94 -1.89 -2.85 16.73
N CYS A 95 -1.62 -3.53 15.63
CA CYS A 95 -1.83 -4.96 15.49
C CYS A 95 -0.49 -5.69 15.37
N ARG A 96 -0.26 -6.68 16.22
CA ARG A 96 0.94 -7.53 16.20
C ARG A 96 0.56 -8.98 16.01
N GLY A 97 1.37 -9.72 15.25
CA GLY A 97 1.16 -11.15 15.07
C GLY A 97 1.78 -11.73 13.80
N THR A 98 1.14 -12.77 13.30
CA THR A 98 1.51 -13.46 12.05
C THR A 98 0.35 -13.49 11.06
N ASN A 99 0.66 -13.52 9.75
CA ASN A 99 -0.34 -13.51 8.68
C ASN A 99 -1.40 -12.39 8.84
N LEU A 100 -0.94 -11.22 9.28
CA LEU A 100 -1.78 -10.05 9.50
C LEU A 100 -2.28 -9.52 8.16
N ARG A 101 -3.48 -8.98 8.17
CA ARG A 101 -4.02 -8.21 7.03
C ARG A 101 -4.55 -6.88 7.54
N PHE A 102 -4.52 -5.88 6.68
CA PHE A 102 -5.15 -4.61 6.98
C PHE A 102 -5.72 -3.96 5.72
N ARG A 103 -6.72 -3.11 5.95
CA ARG A 103 -7.25 -2.16 4.96
C ARG A 103 -7.47 -0.82 5.65
N ALA A 104 -7.21 0.27 4.95
CA ALA A 104 -7.50 1.64 5.35
C ALA A 104 -8.02 2.36 4.09
N ILE A 105 -9.24 2.90 4.11
CA ILE A 105 -9.93 3.28 2.87
C ILE A 105 -10.42 4.73 2.94
N GLY A 106 -9.93 5.53 1.99
CA GLY A 106 -10.47 6.85 1.62
C GLY A 106 -10.29 7.95 2.65
N GLY A 107 -9.15 8.03 3.35
CA GLY A 107 -8.92 9.00 4.42
C GLY A 107 -7.44 9.35 4.61
N LYS A 108 -7.14 10.19 5.60
CA LYS A 108 -5.77 10.58 5.94
C LYS A 108 -5.16 9.63 6.96
N TYR A 109 -4.26 8.76 6.49
CA TYR A 109 -3.66 7.73 7.30
C TYR A 109 -2.14 7.89 7.44
N GLN A 110 -1.64 7.48 8.59
CA GLN A 110 -0.24 7.13 8.78
C GLN A 110 -0.15 5.63 9.10
N ILE A 111 0.59 4.90 8.27
CA ILE A 111 0.68 3.45 8.35
C ILE A 111 2.14 3.08 8.53
N LEU A 112 2.47 2.44 9.64
CA LEU A 112 3.78 1.90 9.93
C LEU A 112 3.71 0.37 9.94
N ILE A 113 4.43 -0.26 9.03
CA ILE A 113 4.60 -1.71 8.98
C ILE A 113 6.05 -2.02 9.31
N ARG A 114 6.27 -2.93 10.27
CA ARG A 114 7.62 -3.45 10.57
C ARG A 114 7.58 -4.96 10.71
N GLY A 115 8.46 -5.65 9.99
CA GLY A 115 8.55 -7.09 10.02
C GLY A 115 9.05 -7.68 8.70
N SER A 116 8.59 -8.89 8.39
CA SER A 116 8.94 -9.61 7.17
C SER A 116 7.71 -10.10 6.42
N GLY A 117 7.87 -10.30 5.11
CA GLY A 117 6.77 -10.66 4.21
C GLY A 117 5.74 -9.55 4.08
N ILE A 118 6.20 -8.30 3.99
CA ILE A 118 5.37 -7.11 3.77
C ILE A 118 4.86 -7.12 2.33
N TYR A 119 3.55 -7.07 2.16
CA TYR A 119 2.93 -6.72 0.89
C TYR A 119 1.97 -5.57 1.13
N LEU A 120 2.13 -4.53 0.33
CA LEU A 120 1.40 -3.30 0.47
C LEU A 120 1.00 -2.82 -0.92
N SER A 121 -0.22 -2.32 -1.04
CA SER A 121 -0.66 -1.52 -2.17
C SER A 121 -1.37 -0.28 -1.61
N ALA A 122 -0.92 0.89 -2.03
CA ALA A 122 -1.48 2.17 -1.66
C ALA A 122 -1.75 3.01 -2.91
N VAL A 123 -2.84 3.76 -2.88
CA VAL A 123 -3.22 4.74 -3.90
C VAL A 123 -3.61 6.01 -3.16
N GLY A 124 -3.08 7.16 -3.59
CA GLY A 124 -3.32 8.43 -2.94
C GLY A 124 -2.17 9.42 -3.15
N HIS A 125 -2.10 10.46 -2.33
CA HIS A 125 -1.02 11.43 -2.34
C HIS A 125 -0.40 11.66 -0.95
N GLY A 126 0.91 11.91 -0.90
CA GLY A 126 1.69 12.04 0.33
C GLY A 126 3.12 11.56 0.13
N PHE A 127 3.62 10.75 1.06
CA PHE A 127 4.95 10.16 0.96
C PHE A 127 5.04 8.80 1.65
N ALA A 128 6.03 8.02 1.22
CA ALA A 128 6.44 6.80 1.87
C ALA A 128 7.90 6.92 2.33
N VAL A 129 8.25 6.24 3.42
CA VAL A 129 9.63 6.07 3.88
C VAL A 129 9.90 4.57 3.95
N LEU A 130 10.89 4.14 3.19
CA LEU A 130 11.29 2.74 3.07
C LEU A 130 12.65 2.56 3.73
N ASN A 131 12.78 1.49 4.50
CA ASN A 131 14.04 1.07 5.08
C ASN A 131 14.03 -0.46 5.09
N GLY A 132 14.83 -1.07 4.23
CA GLY A 132 15.01 -2.51 4.13
C GLY A 132 15.63 -3.13 5.38
N ALA A 133 16.03 -4.39 5.29
CA ALA A 133 16.88 -4.99 6.32
C ALA A 133 18.33 -4.50 6.20
N GLY A 134 18.72 -3.98 5.04
CA GLY A 134 20.04 -3.43 4.76
C GLY A 134 21.11 -4.51 4.83
N ASP A 135 22.21 -4.25 5.54
CA ASP A 135 23.34 -5.18 5.66
C ASP A 135 23.10 -6.34 6.65
N ASP A 136 21.85 -6.66 7.02
CA ASP A 136 21.57 -7.80 7.89
C ASP A 136 21.97 -9.10 7.17
N PRO A 137 23.02 -9.82 7.62
CA PRO A 137 23.52 -10.99 6.92
C PRO A 137 22.56 -12.18 7.00
N SER A 138 21.48 -12.09 7.77
CA SER A 138 20.42 -13.10 7.83
C SER A 138 19.32 -12.89 6.79
N VAL A 139 19.39 -11.80 6.00
CA VAL A 139 18.40 -11.44 4.99
C VAL A 139 19.06 -11.39 3.62
N ASP A 140 18.77 -12.39 2.78
CA ASP A 140 19.32 -12.45 1.41
C ASP A 140 18.60 -11.49 0.44
N PHE A 141 17.37 -11.09 0.77
CA PHE A 141 16.53 -10.27 -0.09
C PHE A 141 15.54 -9.41 0.71
N ASP A 142 15.66 -8.09 0.56
CA ASP A 142 14.85 -7.12 1.29
C ASP A 142 13.44 -6.97 0.77
N GLY A 143 13.12 -7.56 -0.39
CA GLY A 143 11.87 -7.33 -1.10
C GLY A 143 12.00 -6.22 -2.14
N THR A 144 10.89 -5.89 -2.78
CA THR A 144 10.86 -4.88 -3.84
C THR A 144 9.71 -3.90 -3.68
N TYR A 145 9.87 -2.71 -4.25
CA TYR A 145 8.82 -1.71 -4.33
C TYR A 145 8.66 -1.16 -5.75
N SER A 146 7.49 -0.59 -6.03
CA SER A 146 7.16 0.11 -7.27
C SER A 146 6.38 1.38 -6.93
N LEU A 147 6.59 2.43 -7.70
CA LEU A 147 5.90 3.72 -7.61
C LEU A 147 5.37 4.06 -9.00
N ASN A 148 4.09 4.42 -9.12
CA ASN A 148 3.45 4.83 -10.38
C ASN A 148 3.70 3.85 -11.54
N ASP A 149 3.51 2.57 -11.27
CA ASP A 149 3.70 1.45 -12.22
C ASP A 149 5.12 1.34 -12.82
N LEU A 150 6.11 2.02 -12.23
CA LEU A 150 7.52 1.84 -12.61
C LEU A 150 7.98 0.41 -12.30
N PRO A 151 9.01 -0.10 -13.00
CA PRO A 151 9.57 -1.41 -12.71
C PRO A 151 9.95 -1.55 -11.23
N TYR A 152 9.69 -2.74 -10.67
CA TYR A 152 10.02 -3.04 -9.28
C TYR A 152 11.52 -2.93 -9.04
N ARG A 153 11.90 -2.29 -7.94
CA ARG A 153 13.30 -2.11 -7.49
C ARG A 153 13.45 -2.66 -6.09
N SER A 154 14.68 -3.06 -5.72
CA SER A 154 14.97 -3.51 -4.36
C SER A 154 14.56 -2.45 -3.34
N LEU A 155 14.06 -2.88 -2.19
CA LEU A 155 13.93 -1.98 -1.05
C LEU A 155 15.32 -1.41 -0.68
N PRO A 156 15.38 -0.13 -0.27
CA PRO A 156 16.64 0.54 0.00
C PRO A 156 17.21 0.15 1.37
N ASP A 157 18.52 -0.03 1.44
CA ASP A 157 19.24 -0.44 2.66
C ASP A 157 19.22 0.64 3.77
N PHE A 158 18.97 1.88 3.37
CA PHE A 158 18.84 3.03 4.26
C PHE A 158 17.50 3.73 4.06
N ALA A 159 17.07 4.42 5.11
CA ALA A 159 15.82 5.19 5.11
C ALA A 159 15.76 6.15 3.92
N THR A 160 14.86 5.86 2.99
CA THR A 160 14.64 6.60 1.75
C THR A 160 13.21 7.09 1.69
N THR A 161 13.03 8.39 1.49
CA THR A 161 11.72 9.00 1.30
C THR A 161 11.35 9.02 -0.18
N LEU A 162 10.14 8.56 -0.49
CA LEU A 162 9.55 8.57 -1.82
C LEU A 162 8.30 9.45 -1.78
N THR A 163 8.15 10.34 -2.75
CA THR A 163 6.90 11.08 -2.93
C THR A 163 5.86 10.15 -3.53
N LEU A 164 4.70 10.07 -2.90
CA LEU A 164 3.53 9.40 -3.42
C LEU A 164 2.63 10.47 -4.03
N ALA A 165 2.63 10.59 -5.35
CA ALA A 165 1.81 11.54 -6.08
C ALA A 165 1.68 11.06 -7.53
N ALA A 166 0.74 11.64 -8.27
CA ALA A 166 0.58 11.37 -9.68
C ALA A 166 1.92 11.51 -10.43
N PRO A 167 2.19 10.64 -11.41
CA PRO A 167 3.41 10.74 -12.20
C PRO A 167 3.48 12.11 -12.88
N SER A 168 4.64 12.79 -12.79
CA SER A 168 4.86 14.05 -13.49
C SER A 168 4.77 13.80 -14.99
N VAL A 169 3.84 14.46 -15.68
CA VAL A 169 3.79 14.46 -17.14
C VAL A 169 5.04 15.18 -17.65
N GLY A 170 5.97 14.42 -18.23
CA GLY A 170 7.18 14.95 -18.88
C GLY A 170 6.91 15.42 -20.29
#